data_AF-A0A9P9T4B3-F1
#
_entry.id   AF-A0A9P9T4B3-F1
#
_cell.length_a   1.000
_cell.length_b   1.000
_cell.length_c   1.000
_cell.angle_alpha   90.00
_cell.angle_beta   90.00
_cell.angle_gamma   90.00
#
_symmetry.space_group_name_H-M   'P 1'
#
loop_
_entity.id
_entity.type
_entity.pdbx_description
1 polymer ?
#
loop_
_entity_poly.entity_id
_entity_poly.type
_entity_poly.pdbx_seq_one_letter_code
_entity_poly.pdbx_strand_id
1 'polypeptide(L)'
;MTLYYSLVFLLLVAEMTLFMLLIVPLPFTIRRKMFTFISESPLVAKLQYGMKITFIFILILFIDSVNRVYRVQLELADTNKTPGAAVMGHERMEVQARKFYSQRNMYLCGFTLFLSLILNRTYTMILDVLRLEEKVKKYEGDPKASGKESDKLANAGNAGEIGKLKKLLAEKDRDLETLKKQSEGLSREYGDLSDKYGAATGADSTPKKSR
;
A
#
# COMPACT_ATOMS: atom_id res chain seq x y z
N MET A 1 -23.03 24.11 -2.17
CA MET A 1 -22.83 22.77 -1.56
C MET A 1 -22.00 22.94 -0.30
N THR A 2 -22.17 22.09 0.70
CA THR A 2 -21.27 22.10 1.85
C THR A 2 -19.84 21.75 1.40
N LEU A 3 -18.82 22.35 2.04
CA LEU A 3 -17.42 22.23 1.65
C LEU A 3 -16.96 20.77 1.47
N TYR A 4 -17.43 19.87 2.34
CA TYR A 4 -17.06 18.46 2.30
C TYR A 4 -17.55 17.73 1.04
N TYR A 5 -18.77 18.00 0.52
CA TYR A 5 -19.21 17.39 -0.74
C TYR A 5 -18.48 17.96 -1.96
N SER A 6 -18.00 19.21 -1.89
CA SER A 6 -17.13 19.76 -2.95
C SER A 6 -15.78 19.04 -2.99
N LEU A 7 -15.22 18.68 -1.83
CA LEU A 7 -13.99 17.88 -1.76
C LEU A 7 -14.21 16.47 -2.34
N VAL A 8 -15.33 15.81 -2.00
CA VAL A 8 -15.69 14.51 -2.57
C VAL A 8 -15.84 14.60 -4.09
N PHE A 9 -16.45 15.66 -4.62
CA PHE A 9 -16.55 15.87 -6.06
C PHE A 9 -15.18 16.00 -6.74
N LEU A 10 -14.27 16.80 -6.18
CA LEU A 10 -12.91 16.91 -6.72
C LEU A 10 -12.17 15.57 -6.68
N LEU A 11 -12.38 14.80 -5.63
CA LEU A 11 -11.81 13.47 -5.48
C LEU A 11 -12.36 12.52 -6.55
N LEU A 12 -13.67 12.52 -6.79
CA LEU A 12 -14.29 11.74 -7.85
C LEU A 12 -13.72 12.09 -9.23
N VAL A 13 -13.54 13.38 -9.54
CA VAL A 13 -12.96 13.82 -10.81
C VAL A 13 -11.50 13.35 -10.94
N ALA A 14 -10.73 13.43 -9.86
CA ALA A 14 -9.35 12.93 -9.83
C ALA A 14 -9.30 11.40 -10.04
N GLU A 15 -10.17 10.64 -9.36
CA GLU A 15 -10.29 9.19 -9.54
C GLU A 15 -10.73 8.81 -10.95
N MET A 16 -11.69 9.54 -11.55
CA MET A 16 -12.13 9.33 -12.93
C MET A 16 -10.96 9.53 -13.90
N THR A 17 -10.20 10.62 -13.71
CA THR A 17 -9.05 10.95 -14.55
C THR A 17 -7.96 9.89 -14.42
N LEU A 18 -7.64 9.48 -13.19
CA LEU A 18 -6.65 8.43 -12.91
C LEU A 18 -7.08 7.09 -13.49
N PHE A 19 -8.36 6.72 -13.33
CA PHE A 19 -8.92 5.49 -13.88
C PHE A 19 -8.85 5.47 -15.41
N MET A 20 -9.23 6.57 -16.07
CA MET A 20 -9.12 6.70 -17.52
C MET A 20 -7.66 6.60 -17.99
N LEU A 21 -6.72 7.23 -17.29
CA LEU A 21 -5.29 7.10 -17.59
C LEU A 21 -4.82 5.65 -17.47
N LEU A 22 -5.29 4.94 -16.45
CA LEU A 22 -4.89 3.57 -16.13
C LEU A 22 -5.45 2.52 -17.10
N ILE A 23 -6.64 2.76 -17.67
CA ILE A 23 -7.32 1.85 -18.61
C ILE A 23 -6.87 2.04 -20.06
N VAL A 24 -6.27 3.19 -20.40
CA VAL A 24 -5.75 3.43 -21.75
C VAL A 24 -4.80 2.28 -22.14
N PRO A 25 -5.05 1.61 -23.29
CA PRO A 25 -4.21 0.52 -23.74
C PRO A 25 -2.85 1.07 -24.18
N LEU A 26 -1.88 1.03 -23.29
CA LEU A 26 -0.49 1.38 -23.59
C LEU A 26 0.31 0.15 -24.02
N PRO A 27 1.21 0.29 -25.01
CA PRO A 27 2.11 -0.80 -25.39
C PRO A 27 2.99 -1.21 -24.22
N PHE A 28 3.28 -2.52 -24.12
CA PHE A 28 3.91 -3.16 -22.96
C PHE A 28 5.17 -2.44 -22.46
N THR A 29 6.03 -1.95 -23.35
CA THR A 29 7.28 -1.27 -23.00
C THR A 29 7.04 0.06 -22.26
N ILE A 30 6.04 0.82 -22.68
CA ILE A 30 5.66 2.09 -22.04
C ILE A 30 4.98 1.80 -20.71
N ARG A 31 4.07 0.83 -20.70
CA ARG A 31 3.35 0.39 -19.49
C ARG A 31 4.33 -0.08 -18.42
N ARG A 32 5.31 -0.90 -18.81
CA ARG A 32 6.41 -1.35 -17.93
C ARG A 32 7.18 -0.17 -17.35
N LYS A 33 7.69 0.76 -18.17
CA LYS A 33 8.44 1.92 -17.67
C LYS A 33 7.61 2.78 -16.71
N MET A 34 6.36 3.08 -17.07
CA MET A 34 5.46 3.87 -16.23
C MET A 34 5.19 3.17 -14.90
N PHE A 35 4.79 1.90 -14.92
CA PHE A 35 4.43 1.17 -13.70
C PHE A 35 5.64 0.82 -12.84
N THR A 36 6.81 0.57 -13.42
CA THR A 36 8.06 0.39 -12.67
C THR A 36 8.51 1.70 -12.03
N PHE A 37 8.42 2.84 -12.73
CA PHE A 37 8.72 4.16 -12.15
C PHE A 37 7.74 4.54 -11.03
N ILE A 38 6.45 4.30 -11.25
CA ILE A 38 5.39 4.44 -10.25
C ILE A 38 5.76 3.56 -9.04
N SER A 39 6.01 2.27 -9.24
CA SER A 39 6.27 1.32 -8.15
C SER A 39 7.61 1.52 -7.42
N GLU A 40 8.61 2.08 -8.07
CA GLU A 40 9.91 2.43 -7.46
C GLU A 40 9.80 3.69 -6.59
N SER A 41 8.83 4.56 -6.89
CA SER A 41 8.66 5.78 -6.12
C SER A 41 8.10 5.44 -4.73
N PRO A 42 8.73 5.90 -3.62
CA PRO A 42 8.16 5.79 -2.28
C PRO A 42 6.80 6.50 -2.18
N LEU A 43 6.45 7.32 -3.17
CA LEU A 43 5.12 7.88 -3.35
C LEU A 43 4.06 6.79 -3.53
N VAL A 44 4.33 5.64 -4.15
CA VAL A 44 3.29 4.64 -4.41
C VAL A 44 2.90 3.84 -3.20
N ALA A 45 3.86 3.50 -2.34
CA ALA A 45 3.52 2.94 -1.03
C ALA A 45 2.65 3.94 -0.26
N LYS A 46 3.04 5.23 -0.24
CA LYS A 46 2.25 6.30 0.38
C LYS A 46 0.90 6.51 -0.30
N LEU A 47 0.80 6.33 -1.62
CA LEU A 47 -0.46 6.43 -2.37
C LEU A 47 -1.39 5.26 -2.06
N GLN A 48 -0.89 4.03 -1.88
CA GLN A 48 -1.73 2.92 -1.44
C GLN A 48 -2.29 3.16 -0.04
N TYR A 49 -1.45 3.65 0.89
CA TYR A 49 -1.93 4.05 2.21
C TYR A 49 -2.90 5.24 2.13
N GLY A 50 -2.60 6.25 1.30
CA GLY A 50 -3.46 7.41 1.05
C GLY A 50 -4.82 7.00 0.47
N MET A 51 -4.83 6.13 -0.53
CA MET A 51 -6.04 5.55 -1.13
C MET A 51 -6.90 4.81 -0.10
N LYS A 52 -6.29 4.05 0.82
CA LYS A 52 -7.01 3.39 1.92
C LYS A 52 -7.60 4.39 2.92
N ILE A 53 -6.83 5.42 3.29
CA ILE A 53 -7.30 6.48 4.20
C ILE A 53 -8.47 7.24 3.56
N THR A 54 -8.30 7.65 2.31
CA THR A 54 -9.32 8.29 1.50
C THR A 54 -10.58 7.43 1.39
N PHE A 55 -10.43 6.13 1.15
CA PHE A 55 -11.56 5.20 1.10
C PHE A 55 -12.36 5.17 2.41
N ILE A 56 -11.68 5.06 3.56
CA ILE A 56 -12.34 5.09 4.88
C ILE A 56 -13.06 6.42 5.10
N PHE A 57 -12.43 7.53 4.71
CA PHE A 57 -13.03 8.86 4.83
C PHE A 57 -14.31 9.01 3.99
N ILE A 58 -14.27 8.59 2.73
CA ILE A 58 -15.45 8.61 1.85
C ILE A 58 -16.51 7.64 2.38
N LEU A 59 -16.12 6.51 2.98
CA LEU A 59 -17.06 5.53 3.54
C LEU A 59 -17.84 6.14 4.71
N ILE A 60 -17.17 6.87 5.60
CA ILE A 60 -17.82 7.59 6.69
C ILE A 60 -18.78 8.66 6.13
N LEU A 61 -18.34 9.44 5.13
CA LEU A 61 -19.19 10.46 4.49
C LEU A 61 -20.39 9.85 3.74
N PHE A 62 -20.22 8.65 3.20
CA PHE A 62 -21.30 7.92 2.55
C PHE A 62 -22.34 7.48 3.58
N ILE A 63 -21.92 6.87 4.69
CA ILE A 63 -22.82 6.47 5.78
C ILE A 63 -23.55 7.70 6.34
N ASP A 64 -22.86 8.81 6.57
CA ASP A 64 -23.48 10.08 6.98
C ASP A 64 -24.52 10.55 5.96
N SER A 65 -24.18 10.53 4.66
CA SER A 65 -25.10 10.94 3.59
C SER A 65 -26.36 10.05 3.52
N VAL A 66 -26.22 8.74 3.73
CA VAL A 66 -27.35 7.79 3.79
C VAL A 66 -28.23 8.10 4.99
N ASN A 67 -27.64 8.27 6.18
CA ASN A 67 -28.37 8.62 7.39
C ASN A 67 -29.14 9.94 7.23
N ARG A 68 -28.54 10.93 6.57
CA ARG A 68 -29.19 12.20 6.25
C ARG A 68 -30.33 12.04 5.27
N VAL A 69 -30.16 11.26 4.20
CA VAL A 69 -31.22 10.96 3.23
C VAL A 69 -32.39 10.25 3.91
N TYR A 70 -32.12 9.27 4.77
CA TYR A 70 -33.12 8.54 5.54
C TYR A 70 -33.91 9.47 6.47
N ARG A 71 -33.21 10.31 7.24
CA ARG A 71 -33.84 11.32 8.12
C ARG A 71 -34.76 12.27 7.35
N VAL A 72 -34.28 12.84 6.25
CA VAL A 72 -35.08 13.77 5.41
C VAL A 72 -36.31 13.07 4.83
N GLN A 73 -36.20 11.78 4.47
CA GLN A 73 -37.35 11.00 4.00
C GLN A 73 -38.39 10.74 5.10
N LEU A 74 -37.96 10.47 6.34
CA LEU A 74 -38.85 10.31 7.48
C LEU A 74 -39.58 11.62 7.82
N GLU A 75 -38.86 12.74 7.88
CA GLU A 75 -39.44 14.08 8.10
C GLU A 75 -40.53 14.39 7.06
N LEU A 76 -40.26 14.08 5.78
CA LEU A 76 -41.24 14.20 4.69
C LEU A 76 -42.45 13.28 4.86
N ALA A 77 -42.25 12.04 5.30
CA ALA A 77 -43.34 11.09 5.47
C ALA A 77 -44.29 11.51 6.59
N ASP A 78 -43.77 12.08 7.67
CA ASP A 78 -44.58 12.56 8.80
C ASP A 78 -45.31 13.86 8.47
N THR A 79 -44.70 14.81 7.75
CA THR A 79 -45.40 16.02 7.25
C THR A 79 -46.53 15.67 6.28
N ASN A 80 -46.41 14.58 5.52
CA ASN A 80 -47.45 14.13 4.58
C ASN A 80 -48.62 13.40 5.25
N LYS A 81 -48.43 12.83 6.45
CA LYS A 81 -49.45 12.06 7.17
C LYS A 81 -50.42 12.92 7.99
N THR A 82 -50.07 14.17 8.30
CA THR A 82 -50.96 15.09 9.03
C THR A 82 -51.93 15.76 8.05
N PRO A 83 -53.21 15.34 7.97
CA PRO A 83 -54.18 15.91 7.05
C PRO A 83 -54.74 17.18 7.69
N GLY A 84 -54.20 18.34 7.30
CA GLY A 84 -54.67 19.63 7.82
C GLY A 84 -53.69 20.80 7.70
N ALA A 85 -52.39 20.52 7.58
CA ALA A 85 -51.38 21.54 7.32
C ALA A 85 -51.26 21.84 5.82
N ALA A 86 -52.37 22.22 5.18
CA ALA A 86 -52.39 22.84 3.86
C ALA A 86 -51.99 24.33 3.95
N VAL A 87 -50.99 24.64 4.76
CA VAL A 87 -50.44 25.99 4.91
C VAL A 87 -49.02 25.95 4.34
N MET A 88 -48.81 26.74 3.29
CA MET A 88 -47.54 27.09 2.64
C MET A 88 -46.97 26.07 1.63
N GLY A 89 -47.28 26.28 0.35
CA GLY A 89 -46.55 25.67 -0.78
C GLY A 89 -45.03 25.95 -0.76
N HIS A 90 -44.58 26.95 0.00
CA HIS A 90 -43.17 27.21 0.28
C HIS A 90 -42.49 26.09 1.10
N GLU A 91 -43.13 25.57 2.15
CA GLU A 91 -42.54 24.51 2.98
C GLU A 91 -42.41 23.20 2.19
N ARG A 92 -43.41 22.87 1.38
CA ARG A 92 -43.36 21.69 0.49
C ARG A 92 -42.23 21.78 -0.54
N MET A 93 -41.96 22.98 -1.06
CA MET A 93 -40.91 23.21 -2.05
C MET A 93 -39.51 23.17 -1.40
N GLU A 94 -39.35 23.73 -0.20
CA GLU A 94 -38.10 23.67 0.56
C GLU A 94 -37.73 22.25 0.98
N VAL A 95 -38.69 21.46 1.46
CA VAL A 95 -38.42 20.09 1.91
C VAL A 95 -38.14 19.17 0.71
N GLN A 96 -38.82 19.37 -0.43
CA GLN A 96 -38.47 18.69 -1.67
C GLN A 96 -37.06 19.05 -2.15
N ALA A 97 -36.67 20.33 -2.10
CA ALA A 97 -35.31 20.73 -2.43
C ALA A 97 -34.28 20.04 -1.54
N ARG A 98 -34.52 19.97 -0.21
CA ARG A 98 -33.65 19.24 0.74
C ARG A 98 -33.52 17.75 0.39
N LYS A 99 -34.58 17.10 -0.07
CA LYS A 99 -34.55 15.71 -0.56
C LYS A 99 -33.66 15.54 -1.79
N PHE A 100 -33.80 16.39 -2.80
CA PHE A 100 -32.95 16.34 -3.99
C PHE A 100 -31.47 16.60 -3.64
N TYR A 101 -31.20 17.54 -2.73
CA TYR A 101 -29.84 17.81 -2.27
C TYR A 101 -29.22 16.62 -1.54
N SER A 102 -29.94 16.01 -0.59
CA SER A 102 -29.40 14.86 0.15
C SER A 102 -29.20 13.64 -0.76
N GLN A 103 -30.14 13.37 -1.68
CA GLN A 103 -30.04 12.27 -2.64
C GLN A 103 -28.84 12.42 -3.57
N ARG A 104 -28.66 13.57 -4.21
CA ARG A 104 -27.52 13.80 -5.11
C ARG A 104 -26.19 13.65 -4.37
N ASN A 105 -26.11 14.15 -3.14
CA ASN A 105 -24.89 14.06 -2.36
C ASN A 105 -24.60 12.61 -1.91
N MET A 106 -25.64 11.81 -1.62
CA MET A 106 -25.50 10.37 -1.37
C MET A 106 -24.98 9.64 -2.60
N TYR A 107 -25.54 9.93 -3.79
CA TYR A 107 -25.05 9.35 -5.04
C TYR A 107 -23.60 9.78 -5.34
N LEU A 108 -23.25 11.04 -5.11
CA LEU A 108 -21.88 11.53 -5.28
C LEU A 108 -20.89 10.71 -4.41
N CYS A 109 -21.17 10.56 -3.11
CA CYS A 109 -20.35 9.75 -2.22
C CYS A 109 -20.31 8.27 -2.64
N GLY A 110 -21.45 7.71 -3.07
CA GLY A 110 -21.55 6.32 -3.51
C GLY A 110 -20.75 6.03 -4.78
N PHE A 111 -20.84 6.90 -5.79
CA PHE A 111 -20.05 6.76 -7.02
C PHE A 111 -18.55 6.90 -6.75
N THR A 112 -18.17 7.80 -5.84
CA THR A 112 -16.76 7.95 -5.45
C THR A 112 -16.26 6.66 -4.80
N LEU A 113 -16.97 6.10 -3.82
CA LEU A 113 -16.60 4.81 -3.20
C LEU A 113 -16.46 3.67 -4.21
N PHE A 114 -17.45 3.56 -5.10
CA PHE A 114 -17.46 2.52 -6.12
C PHE A 114 -16.25 2.65 -7.04
N LEU A 115 -15.95 3.88 -7.48
CA LEU A 115 -14.80 4.15 -8.32
C LEU A 115 -13.48 3.89 -7.59
N SER A 116 -13.35 4.27 -6.31
CA SER A 116 -12.18 3.94 -5.49
C SER A 116 -11.91 2.44 -5.44
N LEU A 117 -12.95 1.61 -5.29
CA LEU A 117 -12.84 0.15 -5.28
C LEU A 117 -12.37 -0.39 -6.62
N ILE A 118 -12.98 0.06 -7.71
CA ILE A 118 -12.58 -0.33 -9.06
C ILE A 118 -11.12 0.06 -9.30
N LEU A 119 -10.75 1.30 -8.98
CA LEU A 119 -9.39 1.80 -9.21
C LEU A 119 -8.36 0.96 -8.48
N ASN A 120 -8.59 0.63 -7.22
CA ASN A 120 -7.72 -0.26 -6.46
C ASN A 120 -7.62 -1.65 -7.10
N ARG A 121 -8.76 -2.26 -7.48
CA ARG A 121 -8.78 -3.57 -8.12
C ARG A 121 -8.05 -3.57 -9.47
N THR A 122 -8.31 -2.57 -10.31
CA THR A 122 -7.69 -2.43 -11.63
C THR A 122 -6.19 -2.17 -11.48
N TYR A 123 -5.76 -1.34 -10.53
CA TYR A 123 -4.35 -1.10 -10.25
C TYR A 123 -3.59 -2.40 -9.92
N THR A 124 -4.09 -3.19 -8.96
CA THR A 124 -3.46 -4.47 -8.59
C THR A 124 -3.49 -5.45 -9.75
N MET A 125 -4.61 -5.55 -10.47
CA MET A 125 -4.74 -6.43 -11.63
C MET A 125 -3.72 -6.10 -12.72
N ILE A 126 -3.46 -4.82 -13.00
CA ILE A 126 -2.48 -4.40 -14.00
C ILE A 126 -1.05 -4.79 -13.57
N LEU A 127 -0.72 -4.61 -12.29
CA LEU A 127 0.57 -5.05 -11.76
C LEU A 127 0.76 -6.57 -11.89
N ASP A 128 -0.28 -7.33 -11.58
CA ASP A 128 -0.24 -8.79 -11.70
C ASP A 128 -0.07 -9.22 -13.16
N VAL A 129 -0.82 -8.62 -14.10
CA VAL A 129 -0.65 -8.86 -15.54
C VAL A 129 0.76 -8.56 -16.00
N LEU A 130 1.33 -7.41 -15.59
CA LEU A 130 2.70 -7.04 -15.94
C LEU A 130 3.73 -8.04 -15.40
N ARG A 131 3.57 -8.51 -14.16
CA ARG A 131 4.43 -9.53 -13.55
C ARG A 131 4.30 -10.88 -14.24
N LEU A 132 3.08 -11.27 -14.62
CA LEU A 132 2.85 -12.50 -15.38
C LEU A 132 3.53 -12.43 -16.75
N GLU A 133 3.35 -11.32 -17.47
CA GLU A 133 3.95 -11.15 -18.79
C GLU A 133 5.49 -11.13 -18.72
N GLU A 134 6.09 -10.58 -17.66
CA GLU A 134 7.53 -10.71 -17.42
C GLU A 134 7.97 -12.14 -17.10
N LYS A 135 7.22 -12.89 -16.29
CA LYS A 135 7.52 -14.30 -16.01
C LYS A 135 7.50 -15.14 -17.29
N VAL A 136 6.51 -14.92 -18.16
CA VAL A 136 6.42 -15.60 -19.47
C VAL A 136 7.65 -15.30 -20.31
N LYS A 137 8.04 -14.01 -20.44
CA LYS A 137 9.25 -13.62 -21.20
C LYS A 137 10.55 -14.19 -20.62
N LYS A 138 10.64 -14.35 -19.29
CA LYS A 138 11.76 -15.06 -18.64
C LYS A 138 11.81 -16.54 -19.04
N TYR A 139 10.67 -17.23 -19.06
CA TYR A 139 10.60 -18.63 -19.46
C TYR A 139 10.89 -18.83 -20.95
N GLU A 140 10.52 -17.87 -21.80
CA GLU A 140 10.82 -17.86 -23.23
C GLU A 140 12.30 -17.52 -23.54
N GLY A 141 13.11 -17.22 -22.52
CA GLY A 141 14.55 -16.98 -22.68
C GLY A 141 14.91 -15.59 -23.20
N ASP A 142 14.02 -14.60 -23.11
CA ASP A 142 14.32 -13.23 -23.52
C ASP A 142 15.36 -12.59 -22.56
N PRO A 143 16.58 -12.23 -23.01
CA PRO A 143 17.61 -11.64 -22.16
C PRO A 143 17.20 -10.27 -21.58
N LYS A 144 16.19 -9.59 -22.14
CA LYS A 144 15.64 -8.33 -21.60
C LYS A 144 14.74 -8.55 -20.37
N ALA A 145 14.31 -9.79 -20.12
CA ALA A 145 13.48 -10.15 -18.99
C ALA A 145 14.28 -10.36 -17.68
N SER A 146 15.60 -10.57 -17.75
CA SER A 146 16.47 -10.77 -16.58
C SER A 146 17.20 -9.50 -16.11
N GLY A 147 16.79 -8.32 -16.58
CA GLY A 147 17.39 -7.03 -16.20
C GLY A 147 16.87 -6.45 -14.89
N LYS A 148 17.57 -5.42 -14.36
CA LYS A 148 17.21 -4.68 -13.14
C LYS A 148 15.77 -4.17 -13.09
N GLU A 149 15.14 -3.87 -14.23
CA GLU A 149 13.71 -3.48 -14.27
C GLU A 149 12.76 -4.62 -13.88
N SER A 150 13.10 -5.88 -14.21
CA SER A 150 12.24 -7.01 -13.87
C SER A 150 12.29 -7.35 -12.39
N ASP A 151 13.46 -7.26 -11.78
CA ASP A 151 13.57 -7.42 -10.32
C ASP A 151 12.81 -6.32 -9.59
N LYS A 152 12.79 -5.10 -10.13
CA LYS A 152 12.00 -4.00 -9.57
C LYS A 152 10.49 -4.23 -9.68
N LEU A 153 10.01 -4.73 -10.82
CA LEU A 153 8.60 -5.02 -11.05
C LEU A 153 8.10 -6.25 -10.26
N ALA A 154 8.95 -7.27 -10.09
CA ALA A 154 8.66 -8.39 -9.20
C ALA A 154 8.41 -7.90 -7.76
N ASN A 155 9.19 -6.90 -7.33
CA ASN A 155 9.10 -6.30 -6.00
C ASN A 155 8.02 -5.18 -5.88
N ALA A 156 7.45 -4.72 -7.00
CA ALA A 156 6.44 -3.66 -7.03
C ALA A 156 5.13 -4.02 -6.31
N GLY A 157 4.80 -3.34 -5.21
CA GLY A 157 3.58 -3.62 -4.42
C GLY A 157 3.81 -4.46 -3.16
N ASN A 158 5.01 -5.02 -2.99
CA ASN A 158 5.46 -5.65 -1.74
C ASN A 158 6.22 -4.66 -0.86
N ALA A 159 5.92 -3.36 -0.93
CA ALA A 159 6.66 -2.31 -0.21
C ALA A 159 6.73 -2.56 1.32
N GLY A 160 5.67 -3.15 1.89
CA GLY A 160 5.64 -3.56 3.30
C GLY A 160 6.54 -4.75 3.62
N GLU A 161 6.60 -5.76 2.74
CA GLU A 161 7.51 -6.90 2.90
C GLU A 161 8.96 -6.51 2.63
N ILE A 162 9.22 -5.63 1.66
CA ILE A 162 10.56 -5.11 1.36
C ILE A 162 11.11 -4.31 2.54
N GLY A 163 10.28 -3.50 3.20
CA GLY A 163 10.66 -2.79 4.42
C GLY A 163 11.00 -3.76 5.56
N LYS A 164 10.18 -4.80 5.76
CA LYS A 164 10.44 -5.85 6.75
C LYS A 164 11.70 -6.66 6.43
N LEU A 165 11.87 -7.06 5.17
CA LEU A 165 13.03 -7.82 4.69
C LEU A 165 14.31 -7.01 4.80
N LYS A 166 14.30 -5.72 4.45
CA LYS A 166 15.47 -4.83 4.65
C LYS A 166 15.84 -4.68 6.12
N LYS A 167 14.84 -4.55 7.01
CA LYS A 167 15.08 -4.47 8.46
C LYS A 167 15.68 -5.79 8.98
N LEU A 168 15.14 -6.92 8.52
CA LEU A 168 15.64 -8.25 8.87
C LEU A 168 17.06 -8.48 8.33
N LEU A 169 17.37 -8.00 7.13
CA LEU A 169 18.70 -8.10 6.52
C LEU A 169 19.73 -7.29 7.33
N ALA A 170 19.39 -6.04 7.68
CA ALA A 170 20.24 -5.19 8.51
C ALA A 170 20.41 -5.72 9.95
N GLU A 171 19.44 -6.49 10.46
CA GLU A 171 19.57 -7.22 11.72
C GLU A 171 20.54 -8.39 11.58
N LYS A 172 20.39 -9.20 10.53
CA LYS A 172 21.28 -10.33 10.25
C LYS A 172 22.72 -9.91 9.95
N ASP A 173 22.94 -8.79 9.27
CA ASP A 173 24.29 -8.27 9.02
C ASP A 173 24.99 -7.86 10.32
N ARG A 174 24.25 -7.24 11.26
CA ARG A 174 24.78 -6.90 12.59
C ARG A 174 25.08 -8.15 13.41
N ASP A 175 24.18 -9.14 13.40
CA ASP A 175 24.40 -10.41 14.08
C ASP A 175 25.65 -11.13 13.56
N LEU A 176 25.86 -11.13 12.24
CA LEU A 176 27.06 -11.71 11.62
C LEU A 176 28.33 -10.97 12.02
N GLU A 177 28.31 -9.64 12.08
CA GLU A 177 29.46 -8.86 12.52
C GLU A 177 29.78 -9.13 14.00
N THR A 178 28.76 -9.23 14.85
CA THR A 178 28.92 -9.59 16.26
C THR A 178 29.46 -11.00 16.42
N LEU A 179 28.91 -11.99 15.70
CA LEU A 179 29.39 -13.37 15.71
C LEU A 179 30.85 -13.47 15.25
N LYS A 180 31.24 -12.70 14.23
CA LYS A 180 32.62 -12.65 13.75
C LYS A 180 33.56 -12.10 14.81
N LYS A 181 33.20 -10.99 15.48
CA LYS A 181 33.97 -10.42 16.60
C LYS A 181 34.08 -11.39 17.78
N GLN A 182 32.99 -12.08 18.11
CA GLN A 182 32.98 -13.09 19.18
C GLN A 182 33.86 -14.29 18.83
N SER A 183 33.80 -14.77 17.59
CA SER A 183 34.66 -15.86 17.11
C SER A 183 36.13 -15.47 17.13
N GLU A 184 36.49 -14.27 16.67
CA GLU A 184 37.87 -13.77 16.70
C GLU A 184 38.38 -13.60 18.14
N GLY A 185 37.54 -13.09 19.05
CA GLY A 185 37.85 -13.01 20.48
C GLY A 185 38.08 -14.38 21.12
N LEU A 186 37.20 -15.34 20.83
CA LEU A 186 37.33 -16.72 21.33
C LEU A 186 38.59 -17.40 20.80
N SER A 187 38.91 -17.23 19.51
CA SER A 187 40.15 -17.77 18.93
C SER A 187 41.40 -17.19 19.57
N ARG A 188 41.39 -15.89 19.92
CA ARG A 188 42.50 -15.24 20.65
C ARG A 188 42.65 -15.80 22.05
N GLU A 189 41.56 -15.88 22.83
CA GLU A 189 41.62 -16.43 24.19
C GLU A 189 42.04 -17.90 24.19
N TYR A 190 41.62 -18.68 23.20
CA TYR A 190 42.06 -20.07 23.05
C TYR A 190 43.57 -20.16 22.76
N GLY A 191 44.09 -19.27 21.91
CA GLY A 191 45.53 -19.13 21.67
C GLY A 191 46.29 -18.76 22.95
N ASP A 192 45.85 -17.70 23.65
CA ASP A 192 46.45 -17.25 24.90
C ASP A 192 46.40 -18.32 26.00
N LEU A 193 45.31 -19.09 26.08
CA LEU A 193 45.17 -20.19 27.02
C LEU A 193 46.07 -21.36 26.65
N SER A 194 46.19 -21.69 25.37
CA SER A 194 47.13 -22.70 24.87
C SER A 194 48.57 -22.33 25.19
N ASP A 195 48.96 -21.07 24.98
CA ASP A 195 50.30 -20.56 25.29
C ASP A 195 50.58 -20.56 26.80
N LYS A 196 49.60 -20.14 27.62
CA LYS A 196 49.70 -20.20 29.09
C LYS A 196 49.77 -21.64 29.59
N TYR A 197 48.99 -22.55 29.01
CA TYR A 197 49.03 -23.97 29.37
C TYR A 197 50.38 -24.58 29.00
N GLY A 198 50.88 -24.32 27.79
CA GLY A 198 52.22 -24.75 27.36
C GLY A 198 53.35 -24.21 28.24
N ALA A 199 53.23 -22.96 28.71
CA ALA A 199 54.17 -22.38 29.66
C ALA A 199 54.06 -22.98 31.08
N ALA A 200 52.84 -23.35 31.52
CA ALA A 200 52.58 -23.89 32.86
C ALA A 200 52.86 -25.39 32.99
N THR A 201 52.64 -26.19 31.95
CA THR A 201 52.95 -27.63 31.96
C THR A 201 54.42 -27.94 31.72
N GLY A 202 55.23 -26.93 31.39
CA GLY A 202 56.65 -27.10 31.13
C GLY A 202 56.90 -27.85 29.83
N ALA A 203 57.79 -27.32 29.01
CA ALA A 203 58.63 -28.16 28.17
C ALA A 203 59.49 -29.02 29.11
N ASP A 204 58.91 -30.08 29.68
CA ASP A 204 59.61 -31.04 30.51
C ASP A 204 60.56 -31.81 29.59
N SER A 205 61.83 -31.66 29.90
CA SER A 205 63.00 -32.35 29.37
C SER A 205 62.72 -33.68 28.67
N THR A 206 62.83 -33.71 27.33
CA THR A 206 63.32 -34.92 26.65
C THR A 206 64.78 -34.66 26.28
N PRO A 207 65.75 -35.29 26.98
CA PRO A 207 67.14 -35.17 26.59
C PRO A 207 67.31 -35.81 25.21
N LYS A 208 67.91 -35.08 24.27
CA LYS A 208 68.46 -35.64 23.03
C LYS A 208 69.35 -36.82 23.42
N LYS A 209 68.91 -38.03 23.10
CA LYS A 209 69.70 -39.26 23.29
C LYS A 209 70.88 -39.19 22.32
N SER A 210 72.06 -38.86 22.84
CA SER A 210 73.31 -39.09 22.13
C SER A 210 73.58 -40.60 22.13
N ARG A 211 73.47 -41.24 20.98
CA ARG A 211 74.30 -42.38 20.60
C ARG A 211 74.29 -42.56 19.10
#